data_AF-A0AAQ3JMQ8-F1
#
_entry.id   AF-A0AAQ3JMQ8-F1
#
_cell.length_a   1.000
_cell.length_b   1.000
_cell.length_c   1.000
_cell.angle_alpha   90.00
_cell.angle_beta   90.00
_cell.angle_gamma   90.00
#
_symmetry.space_group_name_H-M   'P 1'
#
loop_
_entity.id
_entity.type
_entity.pdbx_description
1 polymer ?
#
loop_
_entity_poly.entity_id
_entity_poly.type
_entity_poly.pdbx_seq_one_letter_code
_entity_poly.pdbx_strand_id
1 'polypeptide(L)'
;MRLEKCWFCSSTVYPGHGIQFVRNDAKIFRFCRSKCHKNFKMKRNPRKVKWTKAYRRLHGKDMTQDSTFEFERKRNRPERYDRNVAEKTLMAIKKIDKIRVAREARHHKMRMKGKPAIERQAALTELEKSINLVKAPASLLQESQITPKIKVKIAESQPVERMEE
;
A
#
# COMPACT_ATOMS: atom_id res chain seq x y z
N MET A 1 15.72 13.07 19.85
CA MET A 1 14.36 12.59 19.50
C MET A 1 14.47 11.26 18.77
N ARG A 2 13.79 10.19 19.19
CA ARG A 2 13.91 8.85 18.58
C ARG A 2 12.57 8.41 17.98
N LEU A 3 12.61 7.94 16.74
CA LEU A 3 11.46 7.30 16.09
C LEU A 3 11.43 5.84 16.48
N GLU A 4 10.36 5.43 17.15
CA GLU A 4 10.17 4.05 17.58
C GLU A 4 9.31 3.28 16.59
N LYS A 5 9.42 1.96 16.60
CA LYS A 5 8.54 1.10 15.80
C LYS A 5 7.41 0.60 16.69
N CYS A 6 6.19 0.63 16.16
CA CYS A 6 5.05 0.06 16.83
C CYS A 6 5.18 -1.47 16.91
N TRP A 7 4.88 -2.03 18.08
CA TRP A 7 4.96 -3.47 18.31
C TRP A 7 4.04 -4.29 17.40
N PHE A 8 2.83 -3.79 17.12
CA PHE A 8 1.82 -4.53 16.34
C PHE A 8 1.92 -4.28 14.83
N CYS A 9 1.96 -3.01 14.43
CA CYS A 9 1.91 -2.59 13.02
C CYS A 9 3.31 -2.50 12.38
N SER A 10 4.37 -2.38 13.18
CA SER A 10 5.74 -2.00 12.77
C SER A 10 5.87 -0.66 12.04
N SER A 11 4.80 0.15 12.00
CA SER A 11 4.87 1.55 11.55
C SER A 11 5.69 2.39 12.52
N THR A 12 6.23 3.50 12.03
CA THR A 12 6.92 4.51 12.83
C THR A 12 5.96 5.20 13.79
N VAL A 13 6.42 5.42 15.03
CA VAL A 13 5.74 6.16 16.08
C VAL A 13 6.54 7.44 16.30
N TYR A 14 5.93 8.57 15.96
CA TYR A 14 6.47 9.88 16.23
C TYR A 14 6.18 10.29 17.68
N PRO A 15 7.02 11.14 18.30
CA PRO A 15 6.75 11.70 19.62
C PRO A 15 5.40 12.43 19.68
N GLY A 16 4.72 12.31 20.82
CA GLY A 16 3.36 12.83 20.99
C GLY A 16 2.25 11.96 20.36
N HIS A 17 2.59 10.89 19.62
CA HIS A 17 1.61 10.00 19.02
C HIS A 17 1.57 8.61 19.64
N GLY A 18 0.37 8.04 19.68
CA GLY A 18 0.15 6.66 20.06
C GLY A 18 0.04 6.46 21.57
N ILE A 19 0.23 5.21 22.00
CA ILE A 19 0.09 4.81 23.41
C ILE A 19 1.26 3.87 23.75
N GLN A 20 1.80 4.01 24.96
CA GLN A 20 2.78 3.10 25.52
C GLN A 20 2.11 2.26 26.63
N PHE A 21 2.24 0.95 26.54
CA PHE A 21 1.83 0.02 27.59
C PHE A 21 3.09 -0.60 28.21
N VAL A 22 3.24 -0.48 29.53
CA VAL A 22 4.31 -1.11 30.29
C VAL A 22 3.71 -2.30 31.03
N ARG A 23 4.27 -3.48 30.79
CA ARG A 23 3.85 -4.70 31.46
C ARG A 23 4.72 -4.94 32.70
N ASN A 24 4.22 -5.73 33.66
CA ASN A 24 4.89 -6.02 34.93
C ASN A 24 6.31 -6.59 34.78
N ASP A 25 6.64 -7.24 33.65
CA ASP A 25 7.99 -7.71 33.32
C ASP A 25 8.92 -6.59 32.77
N ALA A 26 8.58 -5.33 33.04
CA ALA A 26 9.23 -4.13 32.52
C ALA A 26 9.30 -4.04 30.98
N LYS A 27 8.54 -4.88 30.24
CA LYS A 27 8.51 -4.78 28.77
C LYS A 27 7.62 -3.64 28.33
N ILE A 28 8.19 -2.81 27.48
CA ILE A 28 7.54 -1.62 26.92
C ILE A 28 6.98 -1.97 25.54
N PHE A 29 5.67 -1.87 25.40
CA PHE A 29 4.96 -2.01 24.13
C PHE A 29 4.51 -0.63 23.64
N ARG A 30 5.04 -0.18 22.51
CA ARG A 30 4.63 1.08 21.87
C ARG A 30 3.65 0.81 20.74
N PHE A 31 2.57 1.58 20.67
CA PHE A 31 1.53 1.43 19.65
C PHE A 31 1.34 2.69 18.83
N CYS A 32 1.29 2.55 17.50
CA CYS A 32 1.09 3.65 16.55
C CYS A 32 -0.29 4.33 16.68
N ARG A 33 -1.34 3.59 17.07
CA ARG A 33 -2.74 4.05 17.11
C ARG A 33 -3.60 3.13 17.98
N SER A 34 -4.80 3.60 18.34
CA SER A 34 -5.79 2.85 19.14
C SER A 34 -6.15 1.50 18.51
N LYS A 35 -6.24 1.39 17.18
CA LYS A 35 -6.44 0.12 16.46
C LYS A 35 -5.42 -0.95 16.87
N CYS A 36 -4.14 -0.59 16.95
CA CYS A 36 -3.07 -1.52 17.31
C CYS A 36 -3.14 -1.93 18.77
N HIS A 37 -3.42 -0.96 19.64
CA HIS A 37 -3.58 -1.19 21.07
C HIS A 37 -4.79 -2.10 21.39
N LYS A 38 -5.95 -1.86 20.75
CA LYS A 38 -7.15 -2.71 20.91
C LYS A 38 -6.89 -4.14 20.42
N ASN A 39 -6.25 -4.32 19.26
CA ASN A 39 -5.90 -5.66 18.77
C ASN A 39 -4.92 -6.40 19.69
N PHE A 40 -3.98 -5.67 20.32
CA PHE A 40 -3.10 -6.22 21.34
C PHE A 40 -3.86 -6.67 22.59
N LYS A 41 -4.80 -5.84 23.09
CA LYS A 41 -5.68 -6.21 24.22
C LYS A 41 -6.54 -7.43 23.91
N MET A 42 -7.02 -7.56 22.67
CA MET A 42 -7.72 -8.75 22.17
C MET A 42 -6.79 -9.96 21.92
N LYS A 43 -5.52 -9.89 22.32
CA LYS A 43 -4.51 -10.96 22.16
C LYS A 43 -4.37 -11.48 20.72
N ARG A 44 -4.67 -10.65 19.72
CA ARG A 44 -4.52 -11.06 18.31
C ARG A 44 -3.04 -11.15 17.95
N ASN A 45 -2.65 -12.23 17.29
CA ASN A 45 -1.27 -12.42 16.85
C ASN A 45 -0.99 -11.57 15.59
N PRO A 46 -0.06 -10.59 15.62
CA PRO A 46 0.24 -9.74 14.46
C PRO A 46 0.73 -10.55 13.25
N ARG A 47 1.32 -11.72 13.44
CA ARG A 47 1.76 -12.62 12.35
C ARG A 47 0.60 -13.22 11.54
N LYS A 48 -0.61 -13.29 12.12
CA LYS A 48 -1.83 -13.77 11.44
C LYS A 48 -2.66 -12.62 10.86
N VAL A 49 -2.37 -11.37 11.22
CA VAL A 49 -3.15 -10.21 10.79
C VAL A 49 -2.57 -9.64 9.48
N LYS A 50 -3.31 -9.83 8.38
CA LYS A 50 -2.87 -9.61 6.99
C LYS A 50 -2.25 -8.24 6.67
N TRP A 51 -2.67 -7.18 7.36
CA TRP A 51 -2.22 -5.81 7.10
C TRP A 51 -0.93 -5.42 7.83
N THR A 52 -0.46 -6.22 8.79
CA THR A 52 0.78 -5.91 9.53
C THR A 52 2.02 -6.20 8.69
N LYS A 53 3.12 -5.53 9.00
CA LYS A 53 4.42 -5.84 8.39
C LYS A 53 4.96 -7.20 8.82
N ALA A 54 4.63 -7.66 10.04
CA ALA A 54 4.99 -8.99 10.50
C ALA A 54 4.38 -10.11 9.63
N TYR A 55 3.08 -9.99 9.29
CA TYR A 55 2.43 -10.91 8.34
C TYR A 55 3.10 -10.85 6.96
N ARG A 56 3.30 -9.64 6.43
CA ARG A 56 3.91 -9.45 5.09
C ARG A 56 5.29 -10.08 4.99
N ARG A 57 6.11 -9.94 6.03
CA ARG A 57 7.44 -10.54 6.13
C ARG A 57 7.38 -12.07 6.14
N LEU A 58 6.50 -12.65 6.96
CA LEU A 58 6.37 -14.11 7.07
C LEU A 58 5.86 -14.76 5.78
N HIS A 59 4.93 -14.10 5.09
CA HIS A 59 4.34 -14.59 3.84
C HIS A 59 5.09 -14.16 2.58
N GLY A 60 6.36 -13.74 2.70
CA GLY A 60 7.20 -13.40 1.55
C GLY A 60 6.69 -12.23 0.68
N LYS A 61 5.86 -11.34 1.24
CA LYS A 61 5.34 -10.17 0.51
C LYS A 61 6.36 -9.02 0.44
N ASP A 62 7.13 -8.85 1.52
CA ASP A 62 8.19 -7.85 1.64
C ASP A 62 9.55 -8.56 1.61
N MET A 63 10.58 -7.89 1.11
CA MET A 63 11.95 -8.40 1.12
C MET A 63 12.44 -8.56 2.57
N THR A 64 12.88 -9.75 2.95
CA THR A 64 13.29 -10.12 4.32
C THR A 64 14.79 -10.07 4.56
N GLN A 65 15.55 -10.60 3.60
CA GLN A 65 17.00 -10.78 3.67
C GLN A 65 17.64 -9.81 2.67
N ASP A 66 18.15 -8.70 3.18
CA ASP A 66 18.91 -7.72 2.39
C ASP A 66 19.99 -7.08 3.24
N SER A 67 21.16 -6.85 2.66
CA SER A 67 22.28 -6.20 3.34
C SER A 67 21.97 -4.75 3.71
N THR A 68 21.03 -4.10 3.03
CA THR A 68 20.60 -2.73 3.37
C THR A 68 19.99 -2.63 4.78
N PHE A 69 19.41 -3.71 5.30
CA PHE A 69 18.79 -3.71 6.63
C PHE A 69 19.81 -3.72 7.77
N GLU A 70 21.04 -4.17 7.52
CA GLU A 70 22.10 -4.23 8.54
C GLU A 70 22.53 -2.84 9.01
N PHE A 71 22.38 -1.83 8.16
CA PHE A 71 22.73 -0.44 8.48
C PHE A 71 21.79 0.20 9.52
N GLU A 72 20.55 -0.29 9.67
CA GLU A 72 19.57 0.23 10.64
C GLU A 72 19.73 -0.36 12.05
N ARG A 73 20.80 -1.13 12.31
CA ARG A 73 21.04 -1.78 13.61
C ARG A 73 21.18 -0.76 14.75
N LYS A 74 20.70 -1.14 15.94
CA LYS A 74 20.89 -0.37 17.17
C LYS A 74 22.33 -0.49 17.63
N ARG A 75 23.05 0.64 17.73
CA ARG A 75 24.39 0.70 18.32
C ARG A 75 24.27 0.96 19.82
N ASN A 76 24.86 0.09 20.63
CA ASN A 76 24.86 0.25 22.10
C ASN A 76 26.13 0.97 22.60
N ARG A 77 27.20 0.98 21.81
CA ARG A 77 28.42 1.74 22.10
C ARG A 77 28.41 3.06 21.33
N PRO A 78 28.49 4.22 22.00
CA PRO A 78 28.68 5.49 21.33
C PRO A 78 30.13 5.63 20.83
N GLU A 79 30.29 6.30 19.71
CA GLU A 79 31.59 6.74 19.18
C GLU A 79 31.76 8.23 19.47
N ARG A 80 33.01 8.71 19.53
CA ARG A 80 33.28 10.15 19.62
C ARG A 80 32.79 10.82 18.34
N TYR A 81 32.27 12.04 18.48
CA TYR A 81 31.81 12.82 17.34
C TYR A 81 32.99 13.21 16.44
N ASP A 82 32.85 12.94 15.14
CA ASP A 82 33.72 13.44 14.08
C ASP A 82 32.83 13.98 12.96
N ARG A 83 33.07 15.24 12.57
CA ARG A 83 32.31 15.95 11.54
C ARG A 83 32.43 15.26 10.18
N ASN A 84 33.62 14.79 9.81
CA ASN A 84 33.87 14.14 8.52
C ASN A 84 33.13 12.80 8.42
N VAL A 85 33.08 12.05 9.53
CA VAL A 85 32.31 10.81 9.62
C VAL A 85 30.82 11.11 9.51
N ALA A 86 30.32 12.10 10.24
CA ALA A 86 28.92 12.51 10.18
C ALA A 86 28.48 12.89 8.76
N GLU A 87 29.25 13.71 8.07
CA GLU A 87 28.96 14.12 6.68
C GLU A 87 28.91 12.93 5.73
N LYS A 88 29.94 12.06 5.77
CA LYS A 88 29.99 10.83 4.97
C LYS A 88 28.78 9.92 5.25
N THR A 89 28.37 9.80 6.51
CA THR A 89 27.20 8.98 6.87
C THR A 89 25.89 9.56 6.32
N LEU A 90 25.70 10.89 6.32
CA LEU A 90 24.51 11.52 5.74
C LEU A 90 24.41 11.28 4.23
N MET A 91 25.53 11.35 3.52
CA MET A 91 25.59 11.02 2.09
C MET A 91 25.29 9.52 1.85
N ALA A 92 25.86 8.64 2.66
CA ALA A 92 25.65 7.20 2.56
C ALA A 92 24.19 6.80 2.80
N ILE A 93 23.51 7.40 3.80
CA ILE A 93 22.10 7.12 4.12
C ILE A 93 21.19 7.35 2.91
N LYS A 94 21.35 8.48 2.21
CA LYS A 94 20.56 8.79 1.01
C LYS A 94 20.78 7.76 -0.10
N LYS A 95 22.03 7.32 -0.29
CA LYS A 95 22.38 6.29 -1.29
C LYS A 95 21.78 4.92 -0.94
N ILE A 96 21.88 4.52 0.33
CA ILE A 96 21.33 3.25 0.82
C ILE A 96 19.81 3.21 0.64
N ASP A 97 19.11 4.31 0.94
CA ASP A 97 17.65 4.37 0.78
C ASP A 97 17.23 4.23 -0.69
N LYS A 98 17.92 4.89 -1.63
CA LYS A 98 17.69 4.69 -3.07
C LYS A 98 17.86 3.23 -3.49
N ILE A 99 18.92 2.57 -3.02
CA ILE A 99 19.18 1.15 -3.32
C ILE A 99 18.06 0.28 -2.76
N ARG A 100 17.64 0.53 -1.51
CA ARG A 100 16.56 -0.20 -0.85
C ARG A 100 15.25 -0.08 -1.63
N VAL A 101 14.84 1.13 -1.98
CA VAL A 101 13.60 1.38 -2.75
C VAL A 101 13.65 0.66 -4.11
N ALA A 102 14.78 0.73 -4.82
CA ALA A 102 14.95 0.04 -6.10
C ALA A 102 14.87 -1.50 -5.96
N ARG A 103 15.47 -2.07 -4.90
CA ARG A 103 15.42 -3.51 -4.59
C ARG A 103 14.00 -3.95 -4.21
N GLU A 104 13.30 -3.18 -3.39
CA GLU A 104 11.90 -3.44 -3.02
C GLU A 104 10.98 -3.41 -4.24
N ALA A 105 11.15 -2.41 -5.13
CA ALA A 105 10.38 -2.31 -6.37
C ALA A 105 10.64 -3.52 -7.29
N ARG A 106 11.89 -3.99 -7.39
CA ARG A 106 12.25 -5.21 -8.14
C ARG A 106 11.58 -6.44 -7.56
N HIS A 107 11.62 -6.63 -6.24
CA HIS A 107 10.95 -7.75 -5.56
C HIS A 107 9.43 -7.74 -5.83
N HIS A 108 8.82 -6.56 -5.77
CA HIS A 108 7.41 -6.39 -6.10
C HIS A 108 7.10 -6.75 -7.56
N LYS A 109 7.93 -6.29 -8.51
CA LYS A 109 7.78 -6.58 -9.94
C LYS A 109 7.87 -8.09 -10.21
N MET A 110 8.86 -8.76 -9.62
CA MET A 110 9.02 -10.22 -9.78
C MET A 110 7.81 -10.99 -9.22
N ARG A 111 7.28 -10.56 -8.08
CA ARG A 111 6.08 -11.17 -7.49
C ARG A 111 4.83 -11.00 -8.36
N MET A 112 4.71 -9.88 -9.07
CA MET A 112 3.52 -9.58 -9.90
C MET A 112 3.66 -10.08 -11.34
N LYS A 113 4.84 -10.54 -11.78
CA LYS A 113 5.14 -10.92 -13.17
C LYS A 113 4.17 -11.97 -13.76
N GLY A 114 3.69 -12.92 -12.94
CA GLY A 114 2.78 -13.98 -13.40
C GLY A 114 1.30 -13.59 -13.44
N LYS A 115 0.89 -12.50 -12.77
CA LYS A 115 -0.52 -12.12 -12.65
C LYS A 115 -1.19 -11.78 -14.00
N PRO A 116 -0.57 -11.03 -14.92
CA PRO A 116 -1.21 -10.66 -16.19
C PRO A 116 -1.60 -11.87 -17.06
N ALA A 117 -0.82 -12.96 -17.03
CA ALA A 117 -1.14 -14.17 -17.78
C ALA A 117 -2.39 -14.86 -17.20
N ILE A 118 -2.48 -14.96 -15.87
CA ILE A 118 -3.64 -15.52 -15.17
C ILE A 118 -4.89 -14.68 -15.44
N GLU A 119 -4.75 -13.35 -15.40
CA GLU A 119 -5.84 -12.42 -15.66
C GLU A 119 -6.34 -12.51 -17.10
N ARG A 120 -5.44 -12.65 -18.09
CA ARG A 120 -5.80 -12.89 -19.48
C ARG A 120 -6.57 -14.20 -19.65
N GLN A 121 -6.09 -15.28 -19.01
CA GLN A 121 -6.76 -16.57 -19.09
C GLN A 121 -8.15 -16.52 -18.44
N ALA A 122 -8.28 -15.88 -17.27
CA ALA A 122 -9.56 -15.67 -16.62
C ALA A 122 -10.54 -14.88 -17.51
N ALA A 123 -10.08 -13.79 -18.12
CA ALA A 123 -10.89 -12.99 -19.05
C ALA A 123 -11.34 -13.80 -20.28
N LEU A 124 -10.47 -14.64 -20.85
CA LEU A 124 -10.85 -15.55 -21.94
C LEU A 124 -11.95 -16.53 -21.49
N THR A 125 -11.79 -17.16 -20.32
CA THR A 125 -12.81 -18.07 -19.79
C THR A 125 -14.12 -17.36 -19.44
N GLU A 126 -14.06 -16.08 -19.07
CA GLU A 126 -15.24 -15.27 -18.80
C GLU A 126 -15.97 -14.93 -20.10
N LEU A 127 -15.26 -14.50 -21.16
CA LEU A 127 -15.83 -14.26 -22.49
C LEU A 127 -16.51 -15.51 -23.07
N GLU A 128 -15.90 -16.69 -22.91
CA GLU A 128 -16.50 -17.96 -23.36
C GLU A 128 -17.81 -18.26 -22.63
N LYS A 129 -17.85 -18.09 -21.30
CA LYS A 129 -19.04 -18.37 -20.48
C LYS A 129 -20.13 -17.32 -20.63
N SER A 130 -19.74 -16.07 -20.84
CA SER A 130 -20.63 -14.91 -20.90
C SER A 130 -20.96 -14.48 -22.33
N ILE A 131 -20.71 -15.33 -23.32
CA ILE A 131 -20.99 -15.06 -24.74
C ILE A 131 -22.43 -14.54 -24.96
N ASN A 132 -23.39 -15.02 -24.18
CA ASN A 132 -24.80 -14.64 -24.26
C ASN A 132 -25.10 -13.21 -23.75
N LEU A 133 -24.24 -12.63 -22.89
CA LEU A 133 -24.41 -11.27 -22.38
C LEU A 133 -23.85 -10.22 -23.34
N VAL A 134 -23.02 -10.63 -24.30
CA VAL A 134 -22.39 -9.72 -25.26
C VAL A 134 -23.07 -9.86 -26.61
N LYS A 135 -23.72 -8.79 -27.07
CA LYS A 135 -24.28 -8.73 -28.42
C LYS A 135 -23.15 -8.76 -29.44
N ALA A 136 -23.28 -9.57 -30.48
CA ALA A 136 -22.24 -9.69 -31.50
C ALA A 136 -21.92 -8.29 -32.10
N PRO A 137 -20.65 -7.89 -32.23
CA PRO A 137 -20.29 -6.54 -32.70
C PRO A 137 -20.87 -6.20 -34.09
N ALA A 138 -21.09 -7.22 -34.94
CA ALA A 138 -21.77 -7.06 -36.22
C ALA A 138 -23.24 -6.58 -36.09
N SER A 139 -23.96 -7.05 -35.07
CA SER A 139 -25.35 -6.63 -34.82
C SER A 139 -25.45 -5.17 -34.37
N LEU A 140 -24.44 -4.64 -33.67
CA LEU A 140 -24.38 -3.22 -33.30
C LEU A 140 -24.14 -2.32 -34.52
N LEU A 141 -23.32 -2.76 -35.48
CA LEU A 141 -23.10 -2.03 -36.73
C LEU A 141 -24.37 -1.96 -37.58
N GLN A 142 -25.14 -3.05 -37.66
CA GLN A 142 -26.44 -3.06 -38.32
C GLN A 142 -27.45 -2.12 -37.63
N GLU A 143 -27.54 -2.13 -36.30
CA GLU A 143 -28.44 -1.22 -35.57
C GLU A 143 -28.13 0.26 -35.83
N SER A 144 -26.85 0.63 -35.91
CA SER A 144 -26.44 2.00 -36.23
C SER A 144 -26.81 2.46 -37.65
N GLN A 145 -26.93 1.52 -38.58
CA GLN A 145 -27.36 1.77 -39.96
C GLN A 145 -28.89 1.80 -40.09
N ILE A 146 -29.61 1.04 -39.26
CA ILE A 146 -31.07 0.91 -39.29
C ILE A 146 -31.76 2.07 -38.55
N THR A 147 -31.14 2.65 -37.51
CA THR A 147 -31.68 3.86 -36.88
C THR A 147 -31.28 5.13 -37.66
N PRO A 148 -32.20 5.82 -38.35
CA PRO A 148 -31.88 7.15 -38.88
C PRO A 148 -31.57 8.08 -37.69
N LYS A 149 -30.51 8.89 -37.79
CA LYS A 149 -30.22 9.95 -36.81
C LYS A 149 -31.37 10.95 -36.80
N ILE A 150 -32.37 10.73 -35.94
CA ILE A 150 -33.40 11.73 -35.65
C ILE A 150 -32.69 12.85 -34.89
N LYS A 151 -32.34 13.93 -35.59
CA LYS A 151 -31.93 15.19 -34.96
C LYS A 151 -33.16 15.77 -34.28
N VAL A 152 -33.37 15.43 -33.02
CA VAL A 152 -34.32 16.16 -32.17
C VAL A 152 -33.74 17.55 -31.96
N LYS A 153 -34.40 18.57 -32.51
CA LYS A 153 -34.12 19.96 -32.14
C LYS A 153 -34.52 20.12 -30.67
N ILE A 154 -33.53 20.25 -29.81
CA ILE A 154 -33.74 20.68 -28.43
C ILE A 154 -34.23 22.12 -28.51
N ALA A 155 -35.49 22.36 -28.16
CA ALA A 155 -35.98 23.71 -27.92
C ALA A 155 -35.28 24.24 -26.66
N GLU A 156 -34.63 25.39 -26.76
CA GLU A 156 -34.02 26.08 -25.63
C GLU A 156 -35.10 26.36 -24.57
N SER A 157 -34.97 25.73 -23.40
CA SER A 157 -35.78 26.07 -22.24
C SER A 157 -35.40 27.47 -21.76
N GLN A 158 -36.35 28.40 -21.74
CA GLN A 158 -36.11 29.73 -21.16
C GLN A 158 -35.70 29.61 -19.69
N PRO A 159 -34.78 30.47 -19.21
CA PRO A 159 -34.34 30.47 -17.82
C PRO A 159 -35.51 30.88 -16.91
N VAL A 160 -35.87 30.00 -15.99
CA VAL A 160 -36.84 30.29 -14.93
C VAL A 160 -36.16 31.22 -13.93
N GLU A 161 -36.66 32.45 -13.80
CA GLU A 161 -36.26 33.40 -12.77
C GLU A 161 -36.49 32.77 -11.39
N ARG A 162 -35.41 32.72 -10.60
CA ARG A 162 -35.41 32.20 -9.24
C ARG A 162 -35.89 33.34 -8.34
N MET A 163 -37.17 33.34 -7.95
CA MET A 163 -37.69 34.22 -6.89
C MET A 163 -36.91 33.94 -5.60
N GLU A 164 -36.33 35.01 -5.06
CA GLU A 164 -35.75 35.06 -3.72
C GLU A 164 -36.88 35.07 -2.68
N GLU A 165 -36.79 34.15 -1.71
CA GLU A 165 -37.21 34.31 -0.30
C GLU A 165 -36.45 33.27 0.55
#